data_AF-A0A2D6X7R2-F1
#
_entry.id   AF-A0A2D6X7R2-F1
#
_cell.length_a   1.000
_cell.length_b   1.000
_cell.length_c   1.000
_cell.angle_alpha   90.00
_cell.angle_beta   90.00
_cell.angle_gamma   90.00
#
_symmetry.space_group_name_H-M   'P 1'
#
loop_
_entity.id
_entity.type
_entity.pdbx_description
1 polymer ?
#
loop_
_entity_poly.entity_id
_entity_poly.type
_entity_poly.pdbx_seq_one_letter_code
_entity_poly.pdbx_strand_id
1 'polypeptide(L)'
;MADNPNVVKQDSVNPNDQKQESINPTDVNQGQKDHSIPYSVFKEAKDQIGELKTQLAEISDKQNSARESKMKEEGQLKELLQEKNSLLDEKTSRLEVLETERQQEREYLLNQMPEDDRVIYSDLSMANLRVHVNKTGKSISANTSKATGQRGVGGEFGGYENKMEWVINDPDGYEKSKKGSNDKFGNIFGTGK
;
A
#
# COMPACT_ATOMS: atom_id res chain seq x y z
N MET A 1 -23.97 -47.09 -16.55
CA MET A 1 -24.63 -46.60 -17.79
C MET A 1 -23.54 -45.99 -18.67
N ALA A 2 -23.24 -46.67 -19.79
CA ALA A 2 -22.41 -46.34 -20.96
C ALA A 2 -20.94 -45.95 -20.70
N ASP A 3 -19.90 -46.73 -21.05
CA ASP A 3 -19.47 -47.39 -22.32
C ASP A 3 -19.15 -46.43 -23.48
N ASN A 4 -17.86 -46.09 -23.63
CA ASN A 4 -16.95 -46.58 -24.69
C ASN A 4 -15.98 -45.49 -25.21
N PRO A 5 -14.65 -45.67 -25.06
CA PRO A 5 -13.60 -44.85 -25.68
C PRO A 5 -13.31 -45.30 -27.13
N ASN A 6 -13.07 -44.37 -28.06
CA ASN A 6 -12.55 -44.72 -29.38
C ASN A 6 -11.21 -44.03 -29.67
N VAL A 7 -10.24 -44.88 -29.96
CA VAL A 7 -8.83 -44.66 -30.29
C VAL A 7 -8.67 -44.84 -31.79
N VAL A 8 -8.09 -43.88 -32.51
CA VAL A 8 -7.39 -44.11 -33.80
C VAL A 8 -6.25 -43.08 -33.89
N LYS A 9 -5.05 -43.44 -33.43
CA LYS A 9 -3.89 -43.98 -34.19
C LYS A 9 -3.24 -42.97 -35.15
N GLN A 10 -2.01 -42.60 -34.79
CA GLN A 10 -1.00 -42.02 -35.68
C GLN A 10 -0.65 -43.02 -36.77
N ASP A 11 -0.61 -42.58 -38.02
CA ASP A 11 0.17 -43.25 -39.06
C ASP A 11 1.14 -42.24 -39.68
N SER A 12 2.41 -42.60 -39.58
CA SER A 12 3.56 -41.94 -40.17
C SER A 12 3.75 -42.45 -41.60
N VAL A 13 3.90 -41.58 -42.60
CA VAL A 13 4.48 -41.99 -43.90
C VAL A 13 5.34 -40.86 -44.47
N ASN A 14 6.66 -41.09 -44.49
CA ASN A 14 7.71 -40.39 -45.25
C ASN A 14 7.79 -41.01 -46.68
N PRO A 15 8.53 -40.46 -47.67
CA PRO A 15 8.08 -40.30 -49.05
C PRO A 15 8.82 -41.25 -50.00
N ASN A 16 8.58 -41.11 -51.31
CA ASN A 16 9.31 -41.75 -52.41
C ASN A 16 9.19 -43.27 -52.56
N ASP A 17 8.36 -43.70 -53.51
CA ASP A 17 8.76 -44.67 -54.53
C ASP A 17 7.66 -44.80 -55.58
N GLN A 18 7.79 -44.12 -56.72
CA GLN A 18 7.14 -44.59 -57.95
C GLN A 18 8.10 -44.45 -59.14
N LYS A 19 8.50 -45.64 -59.59
CA LYS A 19 9.33 -45.94 -60.76
C LYS A 19 8.81 -45.27 -62.03
N GLN A 20 9.75 -44.80 -62.84
CA GLN A 20 9.57 -44.60 -64.27
C GLN A 20 9.30 -45.96 -64.94
N GLU A 21 8.15 -46.11 -65.59
CA GLU A 21 7.94 -47.13 -66.62
C GLU A 21 7.80 -46.46 -67.98
N SER A 22 8.66 -46.89 -68.91
CA SER A 22 8.67 -46.50 -70.31
C SER A 22 7.48 -47.11 -71.05
N ILE A 23 6.78 -46.29 -71.84
CA ILE A 23 5.82 -46.78 -72.84
C ILE A 23 6.10 -46.04 -74.15
N ASN A 24 6.52 -46.80 -75.17
CA ASN A 24 6.67 -46.33 -76.55
C ASN A 24 5.29 -45.96 -77.12
N PRO A 25 5.16 -44.89 -77.93
CA PRO A 25 3.90 -44.58 -78.58
C PRO A 25 3.79 -45.31 -79.91
N THR A 26 2.79 -46.20 -80.00
CA THR A 26 2.22 -46.63 -81.29
C THR A 26 1.30 -45.52 -81.79
N ASP A 27 1.55 -45.10 -83.03
CA ASP A 27 0.80 -44.11 -83.81
C ASP A 27 -0.63 -44.61 -84.11
N VAL A 28 -1.65 -43.88 -83.64
CA VAL A 28 -3.00 -43.91 -84.19
C VAL A 28 -3.61 -42.52 -84.13
N ASN A 29 -3.63 -41.85 -85.28
CA ASN A 29 -4.38 -40.61 -85.51
C ASN A 29 -5.88 -40.89 -85.65
N GLN A 30 -6.72 -40.13 -84.92
CA GLN A 30 -7.79 -39.26 -85.45
C GLN A 30 -8.90 -38.98 -84.41
N GLY A 31 -9.17 -37.69 -84.16
CA GLY A 31 -10.54 -37.23 -83.88
C GLY A 31 -10.87 -36.64 -82.50
N GLN A 32 -9.91 -36.28 -81.65
CA GLN A 32 -10.21 -35.44 -80.48
C GLN A 32 -9.85 -34.00 -80.79
N LYS A 33 -10.83 -33.10 -80.80
CA LYS A 33 -10.57 -31.66 -80.72
C LYS A 33 -9.62 -31.49 -79.54
N ASP A 34 -8.42 -31.02 -79.79
CA ASP A 34 -7.40 -30.85 -78.76
C ASP A 34 -7.98 -29.90 -77.70
N HIS A 35 -8.48 -30.44 -76.58
CA HIS A 35 -8.98 -29.64 -75.45
C HIS A 35 -7.79 -29.13 -74.60
N SER A 36 -6.64 -28.96 -75.25
CA SER A 36 -5.41 -28.53 -74.62
C SER A 36 -5.51 -27.05 -74.29
N ILE A 37 -5.45 -26.75 -73.00
CA ILE A 37 -5.42 -25.37 -72.52
C ILE A 37 -4.12 -24.74 -73.04
N PRO A 38 -4.17 -23.56 -73.67
CA PRO A 38 -2.97 -22.89 -74.12
C PRO A 38 -1.97 -22.71 -72.98
N TYR A 39 -0.70 -23.01 -73.24
CA TYR A 39 0.37 -22.91 -72.23
C TYR A 39 0.45 -21.53 -71.56
N SER A 40 0.08 -20.46 -72.29
CA SER A 40 -0.03 -19.10 -71.75
C SER A 40 -1.01 -19.01 -70.57
N VAL A 41 -2.19 -19.61 -70.70
CA VAL A 41 -3.23 -19.61 -69.67
C VAL A 41 -2.78 -20.42 -68.44
N PHE A 42 -2.12 -21.56 -68.66
CA PHE A 42 -1.56 -22.36 -67.57
C PHE A 42 -0.44 -21.63 -66.82
N LYS A 43 0.45 -20.95 -67.57
CA LYS A 43 1.53 -20.16 -66.98
C LYS A 43 0.97 -19.00 -66.15
N GLU A 44 -0.02 -18.27 -66.68
CA GLU A 44 -0.70 -17.20 -65.95
C GLU A 44 -1.36 -17.71 -64.66
N ALA A 45 -2.08 -18.84 -64.72
CA ALA A 45 -2.66 -19.45 -63.52
C ALA A 45 -1.60 -19.84 -62.48
N LYS A 46 -0.45 -20.36 -62.92
CA LYS A 46 0.66 -20.70 -62.03
C LYS A 46 1.27 -19.45 -61.38
N ASP A 47 1.44 -18.39 -62.14
CA ASP A 47 1.97 -17.11 -61.67
C ASP A 47 0.99 -16.48 -60.65
N GLN A 48 -0.31 -16.48 -60.94
CA GLN A 48 -1.37 -16.04 -60.03
C GLN A 48 -1.42 -16.87 -58.74
N ILE A 49 -1.29 -18.19 -58.81
CA ILE A 49 -1.21 -19.06 -57.63
C ILE A 49 0.02 -18.69 -56.79
N GLY A 50 1.15 -18.40 -57.42
CA GLY A 50 2.36 -17.93 -56.74
C GLY A 50 2.15 -16.59 -56.03
N GLU A 51 1.52 -15.63 -56.71
CA GLU A 51 1.20 -14.33 -56.15
C GLU A 51 0.21 -14.42 -54.99
N LEU A 52 -0.87 -15.19 -55.14
CA LEU A 52 -1.85 -15.44 -54.09
C LEU A 52 -1.24 -16.13 -52.86
N LYS A 53 -0.31 -17.08 -53.04
CA LYS A 53 0.42 -17.70 -51.93
C LYS A 53 1.27 -16.68 -51.18
N THR A 54 1.94 -15.78 -51.91
CA THR A 54 2.74 -14.71 -51.32
C THR A 54 1.86 -13.73 -50.55
N GLN A 55 0.72 -13.31 -51.12
CA GLN A 55 -0.25 -12.44 -50.45
C GLN A 55 -0.86 -13.11 -49.21
N LEU A 56 -1.17 -14.41 -49.28
CA LEU A 56 -1.69 -15.16 -48.14
C LEU A 56 -0.66 -15.22 -47.00
N ALA A 57 0.61 -15.46 -47.32
CA ALA A 57 1.70 -15.44 -46.35
C ALA A 57 1.83 -14.05 -45.71
N GLU A 58 1.82 -12.99 -46.51
CA GLU A 58 1.93 -11.61 -46.03
C GLU A 58 0.74 -11.21 -45.12
N ILE A 59 -0.48 -11.60 -45.49
CA ILE A 59 -1.68 -11.37 -44.67
C ILE A 59 -1.58 -12.11 -43.34
N SER A 60 -1.14 -13.37 -43.38
CA SER A 60 -0.95 -14.20 -42.18
C SER A 60 0.09 -13.58 -41.24
N ASP A 61 1.22 -13.12 -41.77
CA ASP A 61 2.29 -12.49 -40.98
C ASP A 61 1.82 -11.18 -40.35
N LYS A 62 1.10 -10.35 -41.10
CA LYS A 62 0.48 -9.11 -40.59
C LYS A 62 -0.52 -9.41 -39.47
N GLN A 63 -1.35 -10.44 -39.63
CA GLN A 63 -2.34 -10.82 -38.62
C GLN A 63 -1.66 -11.30 -37.33
N ASN A 64 -0.61 -12.12 -37.44
CA ASN A 64 0.14 -12.62 -36.29
C ASN A 64 0.85 -11.47 -35.57
N SER A 65 1.51 -10.58 -36.30
CA SER A 65 2.17 -9.40 -35.73
C SER A 65 1.17 -8.48 -34.99
N ALA A 66 0.00 -8.22 -35.60
CA ALA A 66 -1.05 -7.43 -34.96
C ALA A 66 -1.61 -8.10 -33.71
N ARG A 67 -1.78 -9.42 -33.73
CA ARG A 67 -2.23 -10.21 -32.56
C ARG A 67 -1.20 -10.15 -31.44
N GLU A 68 0.09 -10.29 -31.74
CA GLU A 68 1.17 -10.17 -30.77
C GLU A 68 1.24 -8.79 -30.13
N SER A 69 1.09 -7.71 -30.92
CA SER A 69 1.06 -6.34 -30.39
C SER A 69 -0.09 -6.15 -29.40
N LYS A 70 -1.30 -6.58 -29.77
CA LYS A 70 -2.47 -6.50 -28.90
C LYS A 70 -2.30 -7.30 -27.61
N MET A 71 -1.77 -8.52 -27.69
CA MET A 71 -1.51 -9.32 -26.49
C MET A 71 -0.47 -8.67 -25.56
N LYS A 72 0.54 -7.98 -26.12
CA LYS A 72 1.51 -7.20 -25.32
C LYS A 72 0.86 -5.98 -24.67
N GLU A 73 0.08 -5.21 -25.42
CA GLU A 73 -0.64 -4.03 -24.91
C GLU A 73 -1.64 -4.40 -23.80
N GLU A 74 -2.44 -5.45 -24.02
CA GLU A 74 -3.40 -5.97 -23.03
C GLU A 74 -2.68 -6.49 -21.77
N GLY A 75 -1.53 -7.16 -21.94
CA GLY A 75 -0.69 -7.61 -20.82
C GLY A 75 -0.18 -6.44 -19.98
N GLN A 76 0.37 -5.41 -20.63
CA GLN A 76 0.85 -4.19 -19.96
C GLN A 76 -0.27 -3.43 -19.26
N LEU A 77 -1.45 -3.33 -19.88
CA LEU A 77 -2.61 -2.69 -19.29
C LEU A 77 -3.06 -3.43 -18.02
N LYS A 78 -3.08 -4.77 -18.06
CA LYS A 78 -3.45 -5.60 -16.92
C LYS A 78 -2.47 -5.42 -15.76
N GLU A 79 -1.17 -5.39 -16.05
CA GLU A 79 -0.13 -5.13 -15.05
C GLU A 79 -0.30 -3.75 -14.40
N LEU A 80 -0.52 -2.71 -15.21
CA LEU A 80 -0.76 -1.35 -14.72
C LEU A 80 -2.02 -1.27 -13.83
N LEU A 81 -3.11 -1.93 -14.21
CA LEU A 81 -4.33 -1.98 -13.40
C LEU A 81 -4.10 -2.68 -12.07
N GLN A 82 -3.34 -3.79 -12.06
CA GLN A 82 -3.00 -4.50 -10.84
C GLN A 82 -2.15 -3.64 -9.90
N GLU A 83 -1.15 -2.93 -10.43
CA GLU A 83 -0.34 -1.99 -9.65
C GLU A 83 -1.20 -0.88 -9.05
N LYS A 84 -2.09 -0.28 -9.85
CA LYS A 84 -3.01 0.78 -9.39
C LYS A 84 -3.95 0.31 -8.30
N ASN A 85 -4.52 -0.88 -8.43
CA ASN A 85 -5.38 -1.46 -7.41
C ASN A 85 -4.59 -1.74 -6.13
N SER A 86 -3.39 -2.30 -6.24
CA SER A 86 -2.53 -2.57 -5.08
C SER A 86 -2.15 -1.28 -4.34
N LEU A 87 -1.82 -0.21 -5.08
CA LEU A 87 -1.56 1.10 -4.51
C LEU A 87 -2.81 1.67 -3.82
N LEU A 88 -3.98 1.52 -4.45
CA LEU A 88 -5.25 2.00 -3.89
C LEU A 88 -5.55 1.29 -2.58
N ASP A 89 -5.42 -0.04 -2.53
CA ASP A 89 -5.63 -0.85 -1.33
C ASP A 89 -4.65 -0.47 -0.20
N GLU A 90 -3.38 -0.20 -0.52
CA GLU A 90 -2.41 0.28 0.45
C GLU A 90 -2.82 1.65 1.04
N LYS A 91 -3.25 2.58 0.17
CA LYS A 91 -3.66 3.92 0.62
C LYS A 91 -4.96 3.91 1.41
N THR A 92 -5.95 3.10 1.02
CA THR A 92 -7.21 2.97 1.76
C THR A 92 -6.95 2.36 3.14
N SER A 93 -6.16 1.28 3.22
CA SER A 93 -5.79 0.68 4.50
C SER A 93 -5.06 1.67 5.42
N ARG A 94 -4.11 2.45 4.87
CA ARG A 94 -3.42 3.48 5.65
C ARG A 94 -4.35 4.59 6.14
N LEU A 95 -5.33 4.98 5.31
CA LEU A 95 -6.33 5.97 5.71
C LEU A 95 -7.23 5.46 6.82
N GLU A 96 -7.67 4.20 6.76
CA GLU A 96 -8.46 3.58 7.82
C GLU A 96 -7.71 3.55 9.16
N VAL A 97 -6.42 3.20 9.15
CA VAL A 97 -5.57 3.24 10.34
C VAL A 97 -5.48 4.65 10.90
N LEU A 98 -5.16 5.64 10.05
CA LEU A 98 -5.05 7.05 10.47
C LEU A 98 -6.38 7.59 11.01
N GLU A 99 -7.50 7.20 10.41
CA GLU A 99 -8.82 7.62 10.86
C GLU A 99 -9.17 7.00 12.21
N THR A 100 -8.80 5.73 12.41
CA THR A 100 -8.94 5.03 13.69
C THR A 100 -8.08 5.69 14.77
N GLU A 101 -6.80 5.95 14.49
CA GLU A 101 -5.90 6.66 15.42
C GLU A 101 -6.42 8.06 15.74
N ARG A 102 -6.90 8.80 14.75
CA ARG A 102 -7.51 10.12 14.92
C ARG A 102 -8.75 10.05 15.82
N GLN A 103 -9.60 9.04 15.64
CA GLN A 103 -10.80 8.89 16.46
C GLN A 103 -10.45 8.50 17.91
N GLN A 104 -9.51 7.56 18.10
CA GLN A 104 -9.02 7.19 19.42
C GLN A 104 -8.39 8.38 20.15
N GLU A 105 -7.62 9.21 19.46
CA GLU A 105 -7.07 10.42 20.04
C GLU A 105 -8.17 11.43 20.42
N ARG A 106 -9.20 11.57 19.59
CA ARG A 106 -10.34 12.45 19.89
C ARG A 106 -11.01 12.00 21.18
N GLU A 107 -11.28 10.71 21.29
CA GLU A 107 -11.90 10.10 22.47
C GLU A 107 -11.01 10.26 23.71
N TYR A 108 -9.70 10.06 23.57
CA TYR A 108 -8.74 10.30 24.63
C TYR A 108 -8.79 11.75 25.14
N LEU A 109 -8.80 12.73 24.23
CA LEU A 109 -8.89 14.16 24.59
C LEU A 109 -10.24 14.53 25.21
N LEU A 110 -11.35 14.00 24.69
CA LEU A 110 -12.69 14.18 25.26
C LEU A 110 -12.78 13.56 26.66
N ASN A 111 -12.12 12.42 26.90
CA ASN A 111 -12.10 11.76 28.20
C ASN A 111 -11.34 12.54 29.27
N GLN A 112 -10.42 13.43 28.90
CA GLN A 112 -9.76 14.33 29.85
C GLN A 112 -10.65 15.50 30.30
N MET A 113 -11.85 15.63 29.74
CA MET A 113 -12.81 16.68 30.08
C MET A 113 -13.98 16.12 30.90
N PRO A 114 -14.60 16.95 31.75
CA PRO A 114 -15.81 16.58 32.49
C PRO A 114 -16.93 16.11 31.55
N GLU A 115 -17.74 15.15 31.99
CA GLU A 115 -18.81 14.53 31.19
C GLU A 115 -19.78 15.57 30.61
N ASP A 116 -20.16 16.56 31.41
CA ASP A 116 -21.12 17.63 31.06
C ASP A 116 -20.63 18.49 29.88
N ASP A 117 -19.31 18.63 29.76
CA ASP A 117 -18.66 19.49 28.78
C ASP A 117 -18.41 18.76 27.45
N ARG A 118 -18.39 17.42 27.43
CA ARG A 118 -18.05 16.62 26.23
C ARG A 118 -18.95 16.92 25.04
N VAL A 119 -20.23 17.20 25.29
CA VAL A 119 -21.21 17.53 24.25
C VAL A 119 -20.85 18.86 23.58
N ILE A 120 -20.38 19.85 24.36
CA ILE A 120 -19.97 21.17 23.86
C ILE A 120 -18.71 21.06 23.00
N TYR A 121 -17.78 20.17 23.37
CA TYR A 121 -16.52 20.01 22.66
C TYR A 121 -16.55 18.97 21.53
N SER A 122 -17.68 18.28 21.36
CA SER A 122 -17.86 17.19 20.39
C SER A 122 -17.74 17.63 18.93
N ASP A 123 -17.94 18.92 18.63
CA ASP A 123 -17.86 19.49 17.28
C ASP A 123 -16.54 20.23 17.00
N LEU A 124 -15.63 20.35 17.98
CA LEU A 124 -14.38 21.05 17.76
C LEU A 124 -13.40 20.27 16.87
N SER A 125 -12.55 21.02 16.17
CA SER A 125 -11.42 20.45 15.44
C SER A 125 -10.40 19.84 16.42
N MET A 126 -9.68 18.80 15.96
CA MET A 126 -8.67 18.12 16.76
C MET A 126 -7.61 19.07 17.33
N ALA A 127 -7.16 20.03 16.52
CA ALA A 127 -6.17 21.02 16.93
C ALA A 127 -6.67 21.87 18.11
N ASN A 128 -7.94 22.30 18.05
CA ASN A 128 -8.52 23.12 19.11
C ASN A 128 -8.78 22.30 20.38
N LEU A 129 -9.20 21.03 20.24
CA LEU A 129 -9.32 20.08 21.35
C LEU A 129 -7.98 19.91 22.09
N ARG A 130 -6.88 19.67 21.35
CA ARG A 130 -5.53 19.56 21.92
C ARG A 130 -5.10 20.84 22.65
N VAL A 131 -5.38 22.02 22.07
CA VAL A 131 -5.04 23.30 22.70
C VAL A 131 -5.83 23.52 23.99
N HIS A 132 -7.13 23.21 23.98
CA HIS A 132 -7.98 23.36 25.15
C HIS A 132 -7.52 22.44 26.29
N VAL A 133 -7.34 21.15 26.02
CA VAL A 133 -6.85 20.18 27.01
C VAL A 133 -5.51 20.61 27.61
N ASN A 134 -4.55 21.07 26.77
CA ASN A 134 -3.27 21.58 27.25
C ASN A 134 -3.39 22.84 28.12
N LYS A 135 -4.33 23.74 27.79
CA LYS A 135 -4.56 24.98 28.55
C LYS A 135 -5.25 24.70 29.89
N THR A 136 -6.25 23.82 29.89
CA THR A 136 -7.01 23.47 31.09
C THR A 136 -6.20 22.56 32.02
N GLY A 137 -5.44 21.60 31.48
CA GLY A 137 -4.48 20.79 32.25
C GLY A 137 -3.39 21.63 32.94
N LYS A 138 -2.85 22.66 32.25
CA LYS A 138 -1.92 23.63 32.87
C LYS A 138 -2.61 24.55 33.88
N SER A 139 -3.88 24.88 33.68
CA SER A 139 -4.68 25.73 34.58
C SER A 139 -5.06 25.04 35.88
N ILE A 140 -5.23 23.71 35.90
CA ILE A 140 -5.55 22.96 37.13
C ILE A 140 -4.35 22.98 38.10
N SER A 141 -3.12 23.06 37.58
CA SER A 141 -1.93 23.24 38.43
C SER A 141 -1.79 24.67 39.00
N ALA A 142 -2.52 25.66 38.49
CA ALA A 142 -2.30 27.07 38.84
C ALA A 142 -3.43 27.71 39.67
N ASN A 143 -4.53 26.99 39.95
CA ASN A 143 -5.68 27.53 40.68
C ASN A 143 -6.11 26.66 41.86
N THR A 144 -5.24 26.57 42.87
CA THR A 144 -5.68 26.48 44.27
C THR A 144 -5.27 27.78 44.98
N SER A 145 -6.02 28.86 44.78
CA SER A 145 -5.85 30.06 45.58
C SER A 145 -7.17 30.49 46.22
N LYS A 146 -7.30 30.23 47.53
CA LYS A 146 -7.30 31.26 48.60
C LYS A 146 -7.83 30.75 49.94
N ALA A 147 -7.37 31.42 51.00
CA ALA A 147 -7.57 31.22 52.44
C ALA A 147 -6.63 30.16 53.03
N THR A 148 -5.55 30.49 53.75
CA THR A 148 -5.50 31.39 54.90
C THR A 148 -4.04 31.78 55.12
N GLY A 149 -3.78 33.00 55.58
CA GLY A 149 -2.46 33.40 56.04
C GLY A 149 -1.98 32.48 57.17
N GLN A 150 -1.17 31.48 56.85
CA GLN A 150 -0.46 30.69 57.84
C GLN A 150 1.02 30.74 57.47
N ARG A 151 1.74 31.52 58.28
CA ARG A 151 3.20 31.58 58.27
C ARG A 151 3.75 30.16 58.29
N GLY A 152 4.78 29.94 57.46
CA GLY A 152 5.29 28.65 57.03
C GLY A 152 5.24 27.55 58.08
N VAL A 153 4.56 26.47 57.73
CA VAL A 153 4.89 25.14 58.23
C VAL A 153 5.51 24.44 57.04
N GLY A 154 6.85 24.48 56.97
CA GLY A 154 7.57 23.66 56.00
C GLY A 154 7.19 22.21 56.22
N GLY A 155 6.72 21.54 55.18
CA GLY A 155 6.56 20.08 55.22
C GLY A 155 7.88 19.41 55.58
N GLU A 156 7.82 18.12 55.89
CA GLU A 156 8.96 17.29 56.33
C GLU A 156 10.17 17.35 55.36
N PHE A 157 9.92 17.76 54.12
CA PHE A 157 10.93 17.97 53.07
C PHE A 157 11.08 19.43 52.62
N GLY A 158 10.84 20.42 53.49
CA GLY A 158 11.12 21.82 53.18
C GLY A 158 10.28 22.45 52.06
N GLY A 159 9.19 21.79 51.65
CA GLY A 159 8.33 22.22 50.54
C GLY A 159 8.52 21.45 49.23
N TYR A 160 9.41 20.46 49.18
CA TYR A 160 9.60 19.55 48.04
C TYR A 160 8.73 18.28 48.16
N GLU A 161 8.43 17.60 47.05
CA GLU A 161 7.51 16.44 47.06
C GLU A 161 8.14 15.23 47.75
N ASN A 162 9.47 15.11 47.70
CA ASN A 162 10.22 14.09 48.42
C ASN A 162 11.66 14.55 48.75
N LYS A 163 12.32 13.80 49.65
CA LYS A 163 13.71 14.08 50.07
C LYS A 163 14.73 14.01 48.94
N MET A 164 14.54 13.13 47.95
CA MET A 164 15.48 12.99 46.84
C MET A 164 15.44 14.23 45.96
N GLU A 165 14.24 14.74 45.69
CA GLU A 165 14.00 15.96 44.96
C GLU A 165 14.56 17.19 45.70
N TRP A 166 14.41 17.26 47.03
CA TRP A 166 15.04 18.32 47.83
C TRP A 166 16.57 18.32 47.68
N VAL A 167 17.22 17.17 47.79
CA VAL A 167 18.69 17.06 47.66
C VAL A 167 19.18 17.46 46.27
N ILE A 168 18.41 17.13 45.23
CA ILE A 168 18.77 17.44 43.84
C ILE A 168 18.58 18.93 43.54
N ASN A 169 17.48 19.51 43.99
CA ASN A 169 17.11 20.88 43.64
C ASN A 169 17.73 21.94 44.58
N ASP A 170 17.96 21.59 45.86
CA ASP A 170 18.55 22.47 46.87
C ASP A 170 19.34 21.66 47.92
N PRO A 171 20.56 21.19 47.57
CA PRO A 171 21.40 20.41 48.47
C PRO A 171 21.80 21.22 49.72
N ASP A 172 22.04 22.53 49.58
CA ASP A 172 22.44 23.41 50.67
C ASP A 172 21.29 23.62 51.67
N GLY A 173 20.06 23.79 51.20
CA GLY A 173 18.87 23.89 52.04
C GLY A 173 18.56 22.61 52.80
N TYR A 174 18.76 21.45 52.16
CA TYR A 174 18.62 20.14 52.81
C TYR A 174 19.70 19.90 53.89
N GLU A 175 20.94 20.33 53.66
CA GLU A 175 21.96 20.27 54.70
C GLU A 175 21.66 21.19 55.89
N LYS A 176 21.17 22.40 55.62
CA LYS A 176 20.82 23.38 56.66
C LYS A 176 19.66 22.90 57.53
N SER A 177 18.68 22.21 56.96
CA SER A 177 17.56 21.63 57.72
C SER A 177 18.01 20.45 58.58
N LYS A 178 18.91 19.61 58.08
CA LYS A 178 19.52 18.52 58.85
C LYS A 178 20.42 18.99 59.99
N LYS A 179 21.08 20.14 59.84
CA LYS A 179 21.94 20.75 60.86
C LYS A 179 21.15 21.50 61.96
N GLY A 180 19.83 21.34 62.02
CA GLY A 180 18.89 21.92 63.00
C GLY A 180 19.49 22.71 64.17
N SER A 181 19.51 24.03 64.01
CA SER A 181 19.40 25.08 65.05
C SER A 181 20.01 24.78 66.44
N ASN A 182 21.28 25.14 66.64
CA ASN A 182 21.84 25.32 67.98
C ASN A 182 21.76 26.76 68.52
N ASP A 183 21.02 27.68 67.90
CA ASP A 183 20.99 29.09 68.34
C ASP A 183 19.57 29.70 68.38
N LYS A 184 18.64 29.06 69.11
CA LYS A 184 17.34 29.69 69.44
C LYS A 184 17.03 29.75 70.94
N PHE A 185 18.05 29.65 71.78
CA PHE A 185 17.97 29.97 73.22
C PHE A 185 19.19 30.75 73.76
N GLY A 186 19.87 31.55 72.94
CA GLY A 186 20.91 32.47 73.39
C GLY A 186 20.38 33.90 73.49
N ASN A 187 20.39 34.48 74.70
CA ASN A 187 20.01 35.86 75.05
C ASN A 187 18.53 36.19 75.27
N ILE A 188 17.90 35.51 76.24
CA ILE A 188 16.71 36.06 76.95
C ILE A 188 17.04 36.42 78.41
N PHE A 189 18.23 36.09 78.92
CA PHE A 189 18.73 36.56 80.22
C PHE A 189 19.90 37.53 80.06
N GLY A 190 19.65 38.62 79.32
CA GLY A 190 20.44 39.85 79.44
C GLY A 190 19.84 40.73 80.54
N THR A 191 19.89 40.30 81.80
CA THR A 191 19.66 41.21 82.92
C THR A 191 20.91 42.07 83.09
N GLY A 192 20.77 43.35 82.79
CA GLY A 192 21.79 44.34 83.13
C GLY A 192 22.04 44.40 84.63
N LYS A 193 23.32 44.35 85.01
CA LYS A 193 23.99 45.25 85.95
C LYS A 193 25.49 45.03 85.88
#